data_AF-A0A9E3DRC4-F1
#
_entry.id   AF-A0A9E3DRC4-F1
#
_cell.length_a   1.000
_cell.length_b   1.000
_cell.length_c   1.000
_cell.angle_alpha   90.00
_cell.angle_beta   90.00
_cell.angle_gamma   90.00
#
_symmetry.space_group_name_H-M   'P 1'
#
loop_
_entity.id
_entity.type
_entity.pdbx_description
1 polymer ?
#
loop_
_entity_poly.entity_id
_entity_poly.type
_entity_poly.pdbx_seq_one_letter_code
_entity_poly.pdbx_strand_id
1 'polypeptide(L)'
;MPQQHLDRLTSTDASFLHQEGPTSHMHIGAVLVFEGPPPNFGDYLSHVRSRLHLVPRYRQRLATPPLESGRPLWVDDPTFNLEYHIRHAALPS
;
A
#
# COMPACT_ATOMS: atom_id res chain seq x y z
N MET A 1 4.47 8.47 14.87
CA MET A 1 4.93 7.10 15.20
C MET A 1 4.49 6.16 14.08
N PRO A 2 5.35 5.27 13.58
CA PRO A 2 4.95 4.30 12.56
C PRO A 2 3.89 3.36 13.15
N GLN A 3 2.65 3.37 12.63
CA GLN A 3 1.59 2.54 13.23
C GLN A 3 1.92 1.06 12.98
N GLN A 4 1.91 0.27 14.04
CA GLN A 4 2.29 -1.14 14.11
C GLN A 4 1.10 -2.06 13.82
N HIS A 5 1.34 -3.37 13.86
CA HIS A 5 0.28 -4.38 13.81
C HIS A 5 -0.75 -4.15 14.94
N LEU A 6 -2.03 -4.22 14.58
CA LEU A 6 -3.20 -3.94 15.43
C LEU A 6 -3.36 -2.50 15.89
N ASP A 7 -2.60 -1.56 15.32
CA ASP A 7 -2.89 -0.15 15.54
C ASP A 7 -4.21 0.22 14.83
N ARG A 8 -5.04 0.98 15.55
CA ARG A 8 -6.26 1.54 14.98
C ARG A 8 -5.92 2.63 13.98
N LEU A 9 -6.76 2.74 12.95
CA LEU A 9 -6.74 3.90 12.07
C LEU A 9 -6.89 5.17 12.90
N THR A 10 -6.13 6.19 12.53
CA THR A 10 -6.36 7.52 13.09
C THR A 10 -7.74 8.02 12.67
N SER A 11 -8.27 9.03 13.36
CA SER A 11 -9.53 9.67 12.96
C SER A 11 -9.45 10.21 11.52
N THR A 12 -8.31 10.79 11.16
CA THR A 12 -8.07 11.34 9.83
C THR A 12 -8.03 10.24 8.76
N ASP A 13 -7.27 9.16 8.97
CA ASP A 13 -7.22 8.04 8.02
C ASP A 13 -8.60 7.39 7.83
N ALA A 14 -9.38 7.25 8.92
CA ALA A 14 -10.72 6.70 8.83
C ALA A 14 -11.69 7.63 8.09
N SER A 15 -11.51 8.96 8.16
CA SER A 15 -12.32 9.90 7.39
C SER A 15 -12.09 9.76 5.89
N PHE A 16 -10.84 9.50 5.45
CA PHE A 16 -10.54 9.20 4.06
C PHE A 16 -11.26 7.92 3.59
N LEU A 17 -11.19 6.84 4.38
CA LEU A 17 -11.89 5.60 4.04
C LEU A 17 -13.42 5.78 3.96
N HIS A 18 -13.99 6.60 4.85
CA HIS A 18 -15.43 6.87 4.86
C HIS A 18 -15.90 7.74 3.68
N GLN A 19 -15.04 8.65 3.21
CA GLN A 19 -15.35 9.53 2.09
C GLN A 19 -15.13 8.88 0.71
N GLU A 20 -14.41 7.76 0.65
CA GLU A 20 -14.16 7.06 -0.60
C GLU A 20 -15.45 6.54 -1.25
N GLY A 21 -15.56 6.74 -2.57
CA GLY A 21 -16.69 6.26 -3.36
C GLY A 21 -16.30 5.95 -4.80
N PRO A 22 -17.24 5.43 -5.61
CA PRO A 22 -16.96 4.97 -6.98
C PRO A 22 -16.41 6.05 -7.92
N THR A 23 -16.67 7.32 -7.62
CA THR A 23 -16.24 8.49 -8.40
C THR A 23 -15.33 9.43 -7.62
N SER A 24 -14.98 9.09 -6.38
CA SER A 24 -14.15 9.90 -5.49
C SER A 24 -13.19 8.98 -4.73
N HIS A 25 -12.09 8.64 -5.39
CA HIS A 25 -11.04 7.83 -4.78
C HIS A 25 -10.19 8.66 -3.83
N MET A 26 -9.80 8.07 -2.70
CA MET A 26 -9.02 8.76 -1.66
C MET A 26 -7.55 8.33 -1.64
N HIS A 27 -7.04 7.82 -2.76
CA HIS A 27 -5.61 7.55 -2.94
C HIS A 27 -4.89 8.74 -3.57
N ILE A 28 -3.60 8.88 -3.26
CA ILE A 28 -2.70 9.79 -3.97
C ILE A 28 -1.87 9.02 -4.99
N GLY A 29 -1.51 9.69 -6.07
CA GLY A 29 -0.62 9.15 -7.11
C GLY A 29 0.47 10.15 -7.44
N ALA A 30 1.61 9.65 -7.92
CA ALA A 30 2.70 10.47 -8.44
C ALA A 30 3.23 9.84 -9.72
N VAL A 31 3.63 10.69 -10.67
CA VAL A 31 4.37 10.29 -11.88
C VAL A 31 5.79 10.80 -11.72
N LEU A 32 6.75 9.89 -11.80
CA LEU A 32 8.17 10.18 -11.67
C LEU A 32 8.86 9.83 -12.99
N VAL A 33 9.70 10.74 -13.48
CA VAL A 33 10.51 10.55 -14.69
C VAL A 33 11.97 10.46 -14.28
N PHE A 34 12.64 9.41 -14.77
CA PHE A 34 14.04 9.13 -14.46
C PHE A 34 14.86 9.10 -15.76
N GLU A 35 16.14 9.46 -15.66
CA GLU A 35 17.10 9.33 -16.75
C GLU A 35 17.68 7.89 -16.81
N GLY A 36 18.07 7.48 -18.01
CA GLY A 36 18.69 6.17 -18.26
C GLY A 36 17.71 5.05 -18.63
N PRO A 37 18.23 3.86 -18.98
CA PRO A 37 17.39 2.70 -19.27
C PRO A 37 16.68 2.21 -17.99
N PRO A 38 15.45 1.68 -18.09
CA PRO A 38 14.79 1.08 -16.95
C PRO A 38 15.60 -0.13 -16.43
N PRO A 39 15.64 -0.36 -15.11
CA PRO A 39 16.29 -1.54 -14.55
C PRO A 39 15.54 -2.81 -14.97
N ASN A 40 16.23 -3.96 -14.91
CA ASN A 40 15.54 -5.24 -15.03
C ASN A 40 14.46 -5.36 -13.95
N PHE A 41 13.27 -5.82 -14.33
CA PHE A 41 12.13 -5.89 -13.43
C PHE A 41 12.38 -6.79 -12.20
N GLY A 42 13.09 -7.92 -12.38
CA GLY A 42 13.44 -8.83 -11.28
C GLY A 42 14.41 -8.20 -10.28
N ASP A 43 15.37 -7.43 -10.77
CA ASP A 43 16.31 -6.69 -9.92
C ASP A 43 15.60 -5.59 -9.13
N TYR A 44 14.67 -4.88 -9.78
CA TYR A 44 13.84 -3.87 -9.12
C TYR A 44 12.96 -4.48 -8.02
N LEU A 45 12.28 -5.59 -8.31
CA LEU A 45 11.49 -6.32 -7.30
C LEU A 45 12.35 -6.77 -6.12
N SER A 46 13.54 -7.32 -6.39
CA SER A 46 14.48 -7.77 -5.35
C SER A 46 14.95 -6.60 -4.49
N HIS A 47 15.23 -5.46 -5.12
CA HIS A 47 15.60 -4.23 -4.45
C HIS A 47 14.50 -3.75 -3.48
N VAL A 48 13.25 -3.66 -3.95
CA VAL A 48 12.12 -3.26 -3.09
C VAL A 48 11.90 -4.27 -1.96
N ARG A 49 11.92 -5.58 -2.27
CA ARG A 49 11.74 -6.66 -1.29
C ARG A 49 12.75 -6.57 -0.14
N SER A 50 14.02 -6.28 -0.45
CA SER A 50 15.08 -6.15 0.55
C SER A 50 14.82 -5.03 1.57
N ARG A 51 14.07 -3.99 1.20
CA ARG A 51 13.81 -2.80 2.04
C ARG A 51 12.41 -2.74 2.63
N LEU A 52 11.53 -3.65 2.24
CA LEU A 52 10.13 -3.64 2.66
C LEU A 52 9.94 -3.76 4.19
N HIS A 53 10.90 -4.38 4.89
CA HIS A 53 10.93 -4.45 6.36
C HIS A 53 11.12 -3.08 7.03
N LEU A 54 11.71 -2.09 6.33
CA LEU A 54 11.90 -0.72 6.84
C LEU A 54 10.59 0.08 6.84
N VAL A 55 9.58 -0.37 6.09
CA VAL A 55 8.27 0.29 5.98
C VAL A 55 7.15 -0.74 6.20
N PRO A 56 6.91 -1.19 7.44
CA PRO A 56 5.94 -2.24 7.74
C PRO A 56 4.54 -1.99 7.17
N ARG A 57 4.09 -0.73 7.10
CA ARG A 57 2.80 -0.31 6.54
C ARG A 57 2.52 -0.88 5.14
N TYR A 58 3.55 -1.06 4.31
CA TYR A 58 3.37 -1.56 2.93
C TYR A 58 2.97 -3.03 2.86
N ARG A 59 3.10 -3.78 3.96
CA ARG A 59 2.66 -5.18 4.06
C ARG A 59 1.39 -5.34 4.89
N GLN A 60 0.69 -4.24 5.15
CA GLN A 60 -0.48 -4.23 6.01
C GLN A 60 -1.75 -3.97 5.22
N ARG A 61 -2.85 -4.55 5.70
CA ARG A 61 -4.20 -4.36 5.19
C ARG A 61 -5.12 -3.90 6.31
N LEU A 62 -6.31 -3.42 5.94
CA LEU A 62 -7.34 -3.06 6.90
C LEU A 62 -8.11 -4.30 7.35
N ALA A 63 -8.35 -4.41 8.66
CA ALA A 63 -9.27 -5.37 9.25
C ALA A 63 -10.34 -4.65 10.05
N THR A 64 -11.61 -4.93 9.74
CA THR A 64 -12.74 -4.41 10.49
C THR A 64 -12.96 -5.26 11.73
N PRO A 65 -13.02 -4.67 12.94
CA PRO A 65 -13.30 -5.44 14.15
C PRO A 65 -14.73 -6.02 14.11
N PRO A 66 -14.98 -7.14 14.82
CA PRO A 66 -16.32 -7.71 14.92
C PRO A 66 -17.35 -6.68 15.40
N LEU A 67 -18.56 -6.77 14.84
CA LEU A 67 -19.69 -5.88 15.15
C LEU A 67 -19.41 -4.39 14.93
N GLU A 68 -18.39 -4.06 14.12
CA GLU A 68 -17.96 -2.68 13.85
C GLU A 68 -17.72 -1.87 15.14
N SER A 69 -17.26 -2.54 16.19
CA SER A 69 -17.07 -2.00 17.55
C SER A 69 -16.00 -0.89 17.67
N GLY A 70 -15.48 -0.40 16.54
CA GLY A 70 -14.56 0.73 16.46
C GLY A 70 -13.98 0.90 15.06
N ARG A 71 -13.06 1.87 14.92
CA ARG A 71 -12.34 2.08 13.65
C ARG A 71 -11.56 0.83 13.23
N PRO A 72 -11.37 0.62 11.91
CA PRO A 72 -10.55 -0.45 11.38
C PRO A 72 -9.13 -0.45 11.96
N LEU A 73 -8.51 -1.62 11.91
CA LEU A 73 -7.17 -1.90 12.39
C LEU A 73 -6.24 -2.14 11.20
N TRP A 74 -4.99 -1.71 11.33
CA TRP A 74 -3.93 -2.17 10.45
C TRP A 74 -3.45 -3.55 10.90
N VAL A 75 -3.49 -4.53 10.02
CA VAL A 75 -3.00 -5.89 10.30
C VAL A 75 -2.00 -6.30 9.24
N ASP A 76 -1.03 -7.14 9.61
CA ASP A 76 -0.08 -7.69 8.64
C ASP A 76 -0.84 -8.61 7.69
N ASP A 77 -0.54 -8.52 6.40
CA ASP A 77 -1.11 -9.40 5.39
C ASP A 77 -0.28 -10.69 5.31
N PRO A 78 -0.82 -11.84 5.78
CA PRO A 78 -0.09 -13.12 5.75
C PRO A 78 0.12 -13.63 4.32
N THR A 79 -0.62 -13.08 3.35
CA THR A 79 -0.60 -13.47 1.94
C THR A 79 -0.06 -12.37 1.03
N PHE A 80 0.70 -11.42 1.60
CA PHE A 80 1.24 -10.28 0.87
C PHE A 80 2.02 -10.71 -0.38
N ASN A 81 1.61 -10.17 -1.53
CA ASN A 81 2.19 -10.48 -2.84
C ASN A 81 2.78 -9.20 -3.46
N LEU A 82 4.11 -9.07 -3.49
CA LEU A 82 4.78 -7.88 -4.01
C LEU A 82 4.51 -7.67 -5.50
N GLU A 83 4.49 -8.75 -6.28
CA GLU A 83 4.24 -8.71 -7.73
C GLU A 83 2.81 -8.29 -8.09
N TYR A 84 1.85 -8.40 -7.15
CA TYR A 84 0.51 -7.83 -7.35
C TYR A 84 0.54 -6.29 -7.28
N HIS A 85 1.35 -5.73 -6.40
CA HIS A 85 1.44 -4.29 -6.12
C HIS A 85 2.39 -3.55 -7.07
N ILE A 86 3.38 -4.23 -7.63
CA ILE A 86 4.33 -3.65 -8.59
C ILE A 86 4.09 -4.26 -9.96
N ARG A 87 3.73 -3.42 -10.93
CA ARG A 87 3.45 -3.84 -12.30
C ARG A 87 4.44 -3.21 -13.26
N HIS A 88 4.87 -3.99 -14.23
CA HIS A 88 5.64 -3.51 -15.38
C HIS A 88 4.71 -3.42 -16.58
N ALA A 89 4.66 -2.26 -17.21
CA ALA A 89 3.90 -2.02 -18.42
C ALA A 89 4.72 -1.16 -19.38
N ALA A 90 4.48 -1.35 -20.67
CA ALA A 90 5.00 -0.50 -21.74
C ALA A 90 3.82 0.11 -22.49
N LEU A 91 4.03 1.29 -23.08
CA LEU A 91 3.06 1.84 -24.02
C LEU A 91 3.04 0.97 -25.28
N PRO A 92 1.89 0.83 -25.96
CA PRO A 92 1.82 0.22 -27.28
C PRO A 92 2.81 0.91 -28.24
N SER A 93 3.39 0.12 -29.14
CA SER A 93 4.25 0.60 -30.24
C SER A 93 3.46 1.34 -31.31
#